data_AF-A0A9P4PJ81-F1
#
_entry.id   AF-A0A9P4PJ81-F1
#
_cell.length_a   1.000
_cell.length_b   1.000
_cell.length_c   1.000
_cell.angle_alpha   90.00
_cell.angle_beta   90.00
_cell.angle_gamma   90.00
#
_symmetry.space_group_name_H-M   'P 1'
#
loop_
_entity.id
_entity.type
_entity.pdbx_description
1 polymer ?
#
loop_
_entity_poly.entity_id
_entity_poly.type
_entity_poly.pdbx_seq_one_letter_code
_entity_poly.pdbx_strand_id
1 'polypeptide(L)'
;MLAKLMSDLANKSLPNHGVLELIIPHINEYKSFHSVSNLLERLPKSGTKLSNTKFLDAYVDQVLEEVSKQHDSSRLGYNSHTFQRFLDAHRALDATAAEPKTRVTELQSRRFFNHILARANDAHIVPLAYRNLTPDIPMEVQADLIHQFAHQYAMDRTRSCQQNWRAIRYLYLYLKIHELPIQPMFTRTVVSVCVTRPLSENKFVAQKKAVWVCRLVAQVEGVEAARRVEQYFWAWRGDLILQAKRDLIELGEYDWAHVSTMERLKLLSWNLRTRREMHGDTRECGL
;
A
#
# COMPACT_ATOMS: atom_id res chain seq x y z
N MET A 1 -16.45 -28.07 17.53
CA MET A 1 -17.20 -29.31 17.27
C MET A 1 -16.62 -30.08 16.09
N LEU A 2 -16.63 -29.54 14.86
CA LEU A 2 -16.07 -30.22 13.67
C LEU A 2 -14.58 -30.62 13.78
N ALA A 3 -13.69 -29.72 14.25
CA ALA A 3 -12.28 -30.08 14.44
C ALA A 3 -12.08 -31.22 15.46
N LYS A 4 -12.92 -31.29 16.49
CA LYS A 4 -12.90 -32.37 17.48
C LYS A 4 -13.35 -33.70 16.85
N LEU A 5 -14.41 -33.66 16.03
CA LEU A 5 -14.84 -34.82 15.24
C LEU A 5 -13.72 -35.33 14.32
N MET A 6 -12.99 -34.44 13.65
CA MET A 6 -11.88 -34.83 12.77
C MET A 6 -10.73 -35.48 13.57
N SER A 7 -10.46 -34.98 14.77
CA SER A 7 -9.51 -35.60 15.69
C SER A 7 -9.98 -36.97 16.17
N ASP A 8 -11.26 -37.13 16.49
CA ASP A 8 -11.83 -38.40 16.93
C ASP A 8 -11.83 -39.45 15.80
N LEU A 9 -12.07 -39.03 14.56
CA LEU A 9 -11.94 -39.89 13.38
C LEU A 9 -10.48 -40.32 13.15
N ALA A 10 -9.54 -39.38 13.25
CA ALA A 10 -8.11 -39.67 13.13
C ALA A 10 -7.65 -40.67 14.20
N ASN A 11 -8.08 -40.48 15.45
CA ASN A 11 -7.75 -41.38 16.57
C ASN A 11 -8.33 -42.79 16.41
N LYS A 12 -9.42 -42.93 15.64
CA LYS A 12 -10.05 -44.22 15.30
C LYS A 12 -9.54 -44.80 13.98
N SER A 13 -8.50 -44.22 13.38
CA SER A 13 -7.97 -44.62 12.07
C SER A 13 -9.00 -44.57 10.95
N LEU A 14 -10.04 -43.73 11.09
CA LEU A 14 -11.07 -43.53 10.07
C LEU A 14 -10.65 -42.41 9.11
N PRO A 15 -11.01 -42.48 7.81
CA PRO A 15 -10.70 -41.44 6.86
C PRO A 15 -11.38 -40.11 7.26
N ASN A 16 -10.59 -39.15 7.72
CA ASN A 16 -11.06 -37.83 8.12
C ASN A 16 -11.14 -36.83 6.94
N HIS A 17 -10.43 -37.08 5.84
CA HIS A 17 -10.40 -36.18 4.69
C HIS A 17 -11.73 -36.16 3.90
N GLY A 18 -12.37 -37.31 3.66
CA GLY A 18 -13.61 -37.37 2.88
C GLY A 18 -14.77 -36.61 3.52
N VAL A 19 -14.79 -36.52 4.86
CA VAL A 19 -15.78 -35.71 5.58
C VAL A 19 -15.53 -34.21 5.35
N LEU A 20 -14.27 -33.78 5.30
CA LEU A 20 -13.93 -32.39 5.00
C LEU A 20 -14.21 -32.04 3.54
N GLU A 21 -13.95 -32.95 2.60
CA GLU A 21 -14.22 -32.77 1.18
C GLU A 21 -15.71 -32.46 0.91
N LEU A 22 -16.63 -33.12 1.63
CA LEU A 22 -18.06 -32.86 1.51
C LEU A 22 -18.51 -31.59 2.24
N ILE A 23 -17.93 -31.32 3.42
CA ILE A 23 -18.39 -30.23 4.29
C ILE A 23 -17.84 -28.87 3.85
N ILE A 24 -16.61 -28.79 3.34
CA ILE A 24 -15.97 -27.52 2.99
C ILE A 24 -16.78 -26.74 1.94
N PRO A 25 -17.23 -27.34 0.81
CA PRO A 25 -18.06 -26.64 -0.17
C PRO A 25 -19.35 -26.12 0.44
N HIS A 26 -20.02 -26.92 1.28
CA HIS A 26 -21.26 -26.51 1.96
C HIS A 26 -21.04 -25.36 2.95
N ILE A 27 -19.93 -25.35 3.69
CA ILE A 27 -19.60 -24.22 4.59
C ILE A 27 -19.33 -22.96 3.78
N ASN A 28 -18.67 -23.08 2.62
CA ASN A 28 -18.37 -21.93 1.77
C ASN A 28 -19.64 -21.31 1.19
N GLU A 29 -20.56 -22.14 0.71
CA GLU A 29 -21.84 -21.72 0.11
C GLU A 29 -22.77 -21.05 1.14
N TYR A 30 -22.92 -21.63 2.33
CA TYR A 30 -23.94 -21.19 3.30
C TYR A 30 -23.46 -20.24 4.40
N LYS A 31 -22.14 -20.16 4.66
CA LYS A 31 -21.60 -19.27 5.72
C LYS A 31 -20.65 -18.23 5.16
N SER A 32 -19.46 -18.66 4.79
CA SER A 32 -18.40 -17.83 4.25
C SER A 32 -17.08 -18.59 4.15
N PHE A 33 -16.23 -18.16 3.22
CA PHE A 33 -14.82 -18.55 3.12
C PHE A 33 -14.05 -18.36 4.46
N HIS A 34 -14.40 -17.34 5.25
CA HIS A 34 -13.81 -17.12 6.57
C HIS A 34 -14.08 -18.28 7.54
N SER A 35 -15.26 -18.91 7.46
CA SER A 35 -15.61 -20.06 8.28
C SER A 35 -14.78 -21.30 7.90
N VAL A 36 -14.50 -21.48 6.61
CA VAL A 36 -13.61 -22.53 6.10
C VAL A 36 -12.17 -22.30 6.60
N SER A 37 -11.64 -21.08 6.45
CA SER A 37 -10.31 -20.71 6.92
C SER A 37 -10.13 -20.96 8.43
N ASN A 38 -11.10 -20.52 9.25
CA ASN A 38 -11.09 -20.76 10.70
C ASN A 38 -11.17 -22.25 11.07
N LEU A 39 -11.91 -23.07 10.31
CA LEU A 39 -11.97 -24.51 10.52
C LEU A 39 -10.60 -25.14 10.26
N LEU A 40 -10.00 -24.83 9.12
CA LEU A 40 -8.71 -25.38 8.72
C LEU A 40 -7.58 -24.94 9.65
N GLU A 41 -7.59 -23.70 10.16
CA GLU A 41 -6.57 -23.24 11.11
C GLU A 41 -6.65 -23.97 12.48
N ARG A 42 -7.83 -24.50 12.82
CA ARG A 42 -8.04 -25.23 14.08
C ARG A 42 -7.58 -26.68 14.02
N LEU A 43 -7.50 -27.29 12.82
CA LEU A 43 -7.12 -28.70 12.65
C LEU A 43 -5.66 -28.99 13.02
N PRO A 44 -4.66 -28.18 12.59
CA PRO A 44 -3.28 -28.34 13.06
C PRO A 44 -3.16 -28.11 14.57
N LYS A 45 -3.88 -27.12 15.10
CA LYS A 45 -3.86 -26.78 16.54
C LYS A 45 -4.43 -27.89 17.42
N SER A 46 -5.30 -28.75 16.89
CA SER A 46 -5.79 -29.95 17.57
C SER A 46 -4.91 -31.18 17.37
N GLY A 47 -3.75 -31.06 16.71
CA GLY A 47 -2.84 -32.17 16.44
C GLY A 47 -3.39 -33.17 15.39
N THR A 48 -4.42 -32.77 14.64
CA THR A 48 -5.09 -33.65 13.70
C THR A 48 -4.34 -33.68 12.37
N LYS A 49 -3.74 -34.82 12.02
CA LYS A 49 -3.19 -35.03 10.68
C LYS A 49 -4.28 -35.49 9.73
N LEU A 50 -4.30 -34.93 8.52
CA LEU A 50 -5.20 -35.37 7.46
C LEU A 50 -4.64 -36.59 6.75
N SER A 51 -5.53 -37.52 6.42
CA SER A 51 -5.20 -38.75 5.70
C SER A 51 -4.88 -38.50 4.23
N ASN A 52 -5.40 -37.43 3.63
CA ASN A 52 -5.09 -36.95 2.29
C ASN A 52 -5.36 -35.44 2.22
N THR A 53 -4.53 -34.69 1.51
CA THR A 53 -4.62 -33.24 1.35
C THR A 53 -4.92 -32.79 -0.08
N LYS A 54 -4.95 -33.70 -1.06
CA LYS A 54 -5.17 -33.37 -2.49
C LYS A 54 -6.48 -32.63 -2.77
N PHE A 55 -7.53 -32.93 -2.01
CA PHE A 55 -8.82 -32.25 -2.15
C PHE A 55 -8.74 -30.78 -1.72
N LEU A 56 -7.86 -30.45 -0.77
CA LEU A 56 -7.61 -29.07 -0.37
C LEU A 56 -6.90 -28.33 -1.50
N ASP A 57 -5.92 -28.94 -2.17
CA ASP A 57 -5.24 -28.35 -3.33
C ASP A 57 -6.26 -28.00 -4.44
N ALA A 58 -7.13 -28.95 -4.82
CA ALA A 58 -8.18 -28.73 -5.81
C ALA A 58 -9.17 -27.61 -5.40
N TYR A 59 -9.51 -27.55 -4.10
CA TYR A 59 -10.35 -26.50 -3.55
C TYR A 59 -9.64 -25.12 -3.55
N VAL A 60 -8.32 -25.08 -3.28
CA VAL A 60 -7.53 -23.84 -3.39
C VAL A 60 -7.59 -23.32 -4.82
N ASP A 61 -7.37 -24.19 -5.81
CA ASP A 61 -7.42 -23.83 -7.23
C ASP A 61 -8.81 -23.31 -7.66
N GLN A 62 -9.88 -23.97 -7.20
CA GLN A 62 -11.25 -23.50 -7.45
C GLN A 62 -11.50 -22.10 -6.88
N VAL A 63 -11.14 -21.88 -5.61
CA VAL A 63 -11.29 -20.56 -4.98
C VAL A 63 -10.42 -19.52 -5.69
N LEU A 64 -9.22 -19.88 -6.12
CA LEU A 64 -8.34 -18.98 -6.88
C LEU A 64 -8.92 -18.59 -8.23
N GLU A 65 -9.57 -19.51 -8.94
CA GLU A 65 -10.30 -19.19 -10.17
C GLU A 65 -11.47 -18.24 -9.94
N GLU A 66 -12.28 -18.48 -8.91
CA GLU A 66 -13.42 -17.61 -8.57
C GLU A 66 -12.95 -16.20 -8.20
N VAL A 67 -11.85 -16.13 -7.45
CA VAL A 67 -11.16 -14.90 -7.09
C VAL A 67 -10.62 -14.21 -8.34
N SER A 68 -10.00 -14.93 -9.27
CA SER A 68 -9.53 -14.35 -10.55
C SER A 68 -10.65 -13.71 -11.37
N LYS A 69 -11.85 -14.31 -11.37
CA LYS A 69 -13.03 -13.85 -12.10
C LYS A 69 -13.76 -12.66 -11.44
N GLN A 70 -13.52 -12.36 -10.16
CA GLN A 70 -14.16 -11.24 -9.46
C GLN A 70 -13.45 -9.90 -9.69
N HIS A 71 -14.15 -8.95 -10.33
CA HIS A 71 -13.67 -7.59 -10.61
C HIS A 71 -13.89 -6.58 -9.47
N ASP A 72 -14.66 -6.93 -8.44
CA ASP A 72 -15.10 -5.95 -7.43
C ASP A 72 -14.08 -5.64 -6.33
N SER A 73 -13.66 -4.37 -6.31
CA SER A 73 -12.67 -3.78 -5.38
C SER A 73 -12.97 -3.90 -3.88
N SER A 74 -14.25 -4.03 -3.49
CA SER A 74 -14.73 -3.91 -2.10
C SER A 74 -14.59 -5.20 -1.27
N ARG A 75 -14.59 -6.38 -1.91
CA ARG A 75 -14.34 -7.66 -1.24
C ARG A 75 -12.84 -7.97 -1.05
N LEU A 76 -11.93 -7.18 -1.61
CA LEU A 76 -10.49 -7.49 -1.70
C LEU A 76 -9.72 -7.41 -0.37
N GLY A 77 -9.98 -6.41 0.47
CA GLY A 77 -9.24 -6.26 1.75
C GLY A 77 -9.56 -7.37 2.75
N TYR A 78 -10.84 -7.75 2.82
CA TYR A 78 -11.32 -8.82 3.70
C TYR A 78 -10.88 -10.22 3.23
N ASN A 79 -10.76 -10.41 1.92
CA ASN A 79 -10.37 -11.70 1.36
C ASN A 79 -8.86 -11.94 1.43
N SER A 80 -7.99 -10.94 1.26
CA SER A 80 -6.54 -11.16 1.23
C SER A 80 -5.99 -11.74 2.53
N HIS A 81 -6.39 -11.20 3.69
CA HIS A 81 -5.94 -11.70 4.99
C HIS A 81 -6.53 -13.08 5.33
N THR A 82 -7.83 -13.28 5.04
CA THR A 82 -8.51 -14.56 5.24
C THR A 82 -7.93 -15.66 4.35
N PHE A 83 -7.54 -15.30 3.12
CA PHE A 83 -6.91 -16.18 2.16
C PHE A 83 -5.47 -16.51 2.55
N GLN A 84 -4.71 -15.54 3.07
CA GLN A 84 -3.38 -15.80 3.62
C GLN A 84 -3.45 -16.78 4.80
N ARG A 85 -4.39 -16.57 5.74
CA ARG A 85 -4.63 -17.51 6.85
C ARG A 85 -5.01 -18.91 6.38
N PHE A 86 -5.80 -19.00 5.32
CA PHE A 86 -6.15 -20.27 4.69
C PHE A 86 -4.92 -20.98 4.11
N LEU A 87 -4.03 -20.27 3.40
CA LEU A 87 -2.78 -20.84 2.89
C LEU A 87 -1.83 -21.28 4.01
N ASP A 88 -1.75 -20.53 5.10
CA ASP A 88 -0.90 -20.88 6.23
C ASP A 88 -1.45 -22.12 6.96
N ALA A 89 -2.77 -22.24 7.08
CA ALA A 89 -3.43 -23.46 7.57
C ALA A 89 -3.22 -24.66 6.64
N HIS A 90 -3.26 -24.45 5.32
CA HIS A 90 -2.98 -25.46 4.30
C HIS A 90 -1.56 -26.04 4.46
N ARG A 91 -0.55 -25.17 4.64
CA ARG A 91 0.83 -25.61 4.90
C ARG A 91 0.98 -26.38 6.21
N ALA A 92 0.29 -25.94 7.25
CA ALA A 92 0.34 -26.59 8.56
C ALA A 92 -0.28 -28.00 8.57
N LEU A 93 -0.99 -28.39 7.50
CA LEU A 93 -1.57 -29.71 7.30
C LEU A 93 -0.69 -30.62 6.42
N ASP A 94 0.58 -30.27 6.19
CA ASP A 94 1.54 -30.98 5.34
C ASP A 94 1.09 -31.13 3.87
N ALA A 95 0.27 -30.21 3.36
CA ALA A 95 -0.06 -30.13 1.95
C ALA A 95 1.14 -29.57 1.17
N THR A 96 1.67 -30.34 0.22
CA THR A 96 3.01 -30.20 -0.39
C THR A 96 3.11 -29.18 -1.52
N ALA A 97 2.02 -28.51 -1.91
CA ALA A 97 2.05 -27.69 -3.11
C ALA A 97 2.75 -26.33 -2.84
N ALA A 98 3.91 -26.12 -3.46
CA ALA A 98 4.58 -24.82 -3.57
C ALA A 98 3.88 -23.90 -4.60
N GLU A 99 3.21 -24.49 -5.59
CA GLU A 99 2.47 -23.83 -6.69
C GLU A 99 1.32 -22.86 -6.29
N PRO A 100 0.51 -23.13 -5.25
CA PRO A 100 -0.62 -22.25 -4.90
C PRO A 100 -0.11 -20.92 -4.37
N LYS A 101 1.06 -20.87 -3.72
CA LYS A 101 1.63 -19.62 -3.21
C LYS A 101 2.00 -18.68 -4.36
N THR A 102 2.63 -19.21 -5.40
CA THR A 102 3.07 -18.45 -6.57
C THR A 102 1.86 -17.88 -7.34
N ARG A 103 0.84 -18.72 -7.59
CA ARG A 103 -0.44 -18.28 -8.19
C ARG A 103 -1.13 -17.19 -7.38
N VAL A 104 -1.09 -17.29 -6.04
CA VAL A 104 -1.73 -16.30 -5.17
C VAL A 104 -0.99 -14.98 -5.20
N THR A 105 0.35 -15.01 -5.17
CA THR A 105 1.15 -13.80 -5.31
C THR A 105 0.94 -13.16 -6.68
N GLU A 106 0.84 -13.94 -7.75
CA GLU A 106 0.53 -13.45 -9.09
C GLU A 106 -0.86 -12.80 -9.16
N LEU A 107 -1.89 -13.44 -8.62
CA LEU A 107 -3.24 -12.90 -8.56
C LEU A 107 -3.33 -11.62 -7.71
N GLN A 108 -2.63 -11.59 -6.57
CA GLN A 108 -2.53 -10.38 -5.75
C GLN A 108 -1.84 -9.24 -6.51
N SER A 109 -0.73 -9.54 -7.19
CA SER A 109 0.00 -8.57 -8.03
C SER A 109 -0.91 -8.01 -9.13
N ARG A 110 -1.55 -8.90 -9.90
CA ARG A 110 -2.49 -8.56 -10.98
C ARG A 110 -3.65 -7.69 -10.48
N ARG A 111 -4.21 -8.02 -9.32
CA ARG A 111 -5.31 -7.28 -8.70
C ARG A 111 -4.87 -5.90 -8.19
N PHE A 112 -3.69 -5.80 -7.59
CA PHE A 112 -3.15 -4.52 -7.15
C PHE A 112 -2.89 -3.63 -8.37
N PHE A 113 -2.31 -4.17 -9.43
CA PHE A 113 -2.13 -3.43 -10.69
C PHE A 113 -3.46 -3.00 -11.31
N ASN A 114 -4.48 -3.86 -11.32
CA ASN A 114 -5.82 -3.50 -11.76
C ASN A 114 -6.42 -2.34 -10.96
N HIS A 115 -6.23 -2.32 -9.65
CA HIS A 115 -6.69 -1.22 -8.82
C HIS A 115 -5.98 0.10 -9.18
N ILE A 116 -4.68 0.04 -9.49
CA ILE A 116 -3.91 1.18 -9.97
C ILE A 116 -4.44 1.66 -11.31
N LEU A 117 -4.67 0.75 -12.26
CA LEU A 117 -5.22 1.07 -13.59
C LEU A 117 -6.61 1.69 -13.50
N ALA A 118 -7.52 1.12 -12.72
CA ALA A 118 -8.86 1.66 -12.52
C ALA A 118 -8.80 3.11 -12.01
N ARG A 119 -7.99 3.37 -10.98
CA ARG A 119 -7.82 4.74 -10.45
C ARG A 119 -7.15 5.70 -11.43
N ALA A 120 -6.18 5.22 -12.20
CA ALA A 120 -5.56 6.02 -13.25
C ALA A 120 -6.56 6.35 -14.37
N ASN A 121 -7.47 5.42 -14.69
CA ASN A 121 -8.50 5.61 -15.71
C ASN A 121 -9.56 6.60 -15.24
N ASP A 122 -10.03 6.47 -13.99
CA ASP A 122 -10.92 7.44 -13.33
C ASP A 122 -10.30 8.84 -13.26
N ALA A 123 -8.97 8.90 -13.17
CA ALA A 123 -8.21 10.15 -13.17
C ALA A 123 -7.94 10.69 -14.59
N HIS A 124 -8.33 9.96 -15.64
CA HIS A 124 -8.03 10.26 -17.04
C HIS A 124 -6.54 10.44 -17.37
N ILE A 125 -5.64 9.83 -16.58
CA ILE A 125 -4.18 9.94 -16.78
C ILE A 125 -3.57 8.76 -17.56
N VAL A 126 -4.38 7.75 -17.92
CA VAL A 126 -3.91 6.60 -18.69
C VAL A 126 -3.64 7.04 -20.13
N PRO A 127 -2.41 6.86 -20.65
CA PRO A 127 -2.09 7.20 -22.03
C PRO A 127 -3.03 6.46 -23.00
N LEU A 128 -3.37 7.10 -24.12
CA LEU A 128 -4.32 6.56 -25.10
C LEU A 128 -3.92 5.17 -25.61
N ALA A 129 -2.61 4.92 -25.77
CA ALA A 129 -2.05 3.63 -26.19
C ALA A 129 -2.37 2.48 -25.22
N TYR A 130 -2.77 2.80 -24.00
CA TYR A 130 -2.83 1.88 -22.86
C TYR A 130 -4.24 1.75 -22.26
N ARG A 131 -5.25 2.43 -22.83
CA ARG A 131 -6.64 2.36 -22.36
C ARG A 131 -7.31 0.99 -22.55
N ASN A 132 -6.81 0.18 -23.50
CA ASN A 132 -7.34 -1.14 -23.81
C ASN A 132 -6.46 -2.28 -23.25
N LEU A 133 -5.47 -1.97 -22.41
CA LEU A 133 -4.57 -2.99 -21.88
C LEU A 133 -5.31 -3.97 -20.97
N THR A 134 -5.07 -5.25 -21.20
CA THR A 134 -5.39 -6.29 -20.24
C THR A 134 -4.35 -6.30 -19.11
N PRO A 135 -4.71 -6.73 -17.89
CA PRO A 135 -3.80 -6.80 -16.73
C PRO A 135 -2.59 -7.73 -16.89
N ASP A 136 -2.57 -8.58 -17.93
CA ASP A 136 -1.56 -9.63 -18.14
C ASP A 136 -0.29 -9.12 -18.85
N ILE A 137 0.01 -7.84 -18.70
CA ILE A 137 1.22 -7.21 -19.24
C ILE A 137 2.45 -7.67 -18.45
N PRO A 138 3.61 -7.88 -19.08
CA PRO A 138 4.86 -8.14 -18.35
C PRO A 138 5.15 -7.12 -17.26
N MET A 139 5.68 -7.57 -16.11
CA MET A 139 5.96 -6.72 -14.94
C MET A 139 6.89 -5.54 -15.24
N GLU A 140 7.81 -5.68 -16.20
CA GLU A 140 8.70 -4.59 -16.63
C GLU A 140 7.90 -3.43 -17.23
N VAL A 141 6.95 -3.73 -18.12
CA VAL A 141 6.06 -2.73 -18.71
C VAL A 141 5.14 -2.13 -17.66
N GLN A 142 4.68 -2.93 -16.68
CA GLN A 142 3.92 -2.41 -15.54
C GLN A 142 4.74 -1.40 -14.73
N ALA A 143 6.03 -1.68 -14.50
CA ALA A 143 6.92 -0.76 -13.81
C ALA A 143 7.01 0.56 -14.58
N ASP A 144 7.30 0.54 -15.88
CA ASP A 144 7.39 1.76 -16.70
C ASP A 144 6.08 2.57 -16.71
N LEU A 145 4.92 1.89 -16.82
CA LEU A 145 3.61 2.53 -16.72
C LEU A 145 3.41 3.21 -15.37
N ILE A 146 3.85 2.60 -14.27
CA ILE A 146 3.76 3.18 -12.93
C ILE A 146 4.59 4.46 -12.84
N HIS A 147 5.80 4.48 -13.42
CA HIS A 147 6.62 5.68 -13.48
C HIS A 147 5.93 6.81 -14.27
N GLN A 148 5.31 6.47 -15.41
CA GLN A 148 4.53 7.41 -16.22
C GLN A 148 3.30 7.93 -15.46
N PHE A 149 2.53 7.06 -14.80
CA PHE A 149 1.37 7.48 -13.99
C PHE A 149 1.78 8.42 -12.86
N ALA A 150 2.89 8.12 -12.19
CA ALA A 150 3.42 8.97 -11.14
C ALA A 150 3.70 10.38 -11.69
N HIS A 151 4.38 10.47 -12.83
CA HIS A 151 4.68 11.74 -13.48
C HIS A 151 3.40 12.51 -13.87
N GLN A 152 2.42 11.83 -14.48
CA GLN A 152 1.14 12.46 -14.83
C GLN A 152 0.39 12.97 -13.60
N TYR A 153 0.36 12.21 -12.50
CA TYR A 153 -0.21 12.68 -11.24
C TYR A 153 0.52 13.91 -10.69
N ALA A 154 1.82 14.04 -10.88
CA ALA A 154 2.54 15.24 -10.44
C ALA A 154 2.18 16.48 -11.28
N MET A 155 1.95 16.28 -12.58
CA MET A 155 1.55 17.35 -13.50
C MET A 155 0.10 17.79 -13.29
N ASP A 156 -0.77 16.91 -12.80
CA ASP A 156 -2.17 17.23 -12.53
C ASP A 156 -2.31 18.32 -11.44
N ARG A 157 -2.74 19.51 -11.88
CA ARG A 157 -3.01 20.68 -11.04
C ARG A 157 -4.43 20.74 -10.51
N THR A 158 -5.36 19.92 -11.03
CA THR A 158 -6.76 19.86 -10.55
C THR A 158 -6.85 19.26 -9.15
N ARG A 159 -5.84 18.48 -8.76
CA ARG A 159 -5.73 17.82 -7.46
C ARG A 159 -4.82 18.59 -6.52
N SER A 160 -5.12 18.47 -5.23
CA SER A 160 -4.23 18.94 -4.16
C SER A 160 -2.95 18.10 -4.08
N CYS A 161 -1.86 18.71 -3.59
CA CYS A 161 -0.59 18.00 -3.36
C CYS A 161 -0.75 16.75 -2.47
N GLN A 162 -1.69 16.77 -1.51
CA GLN A 162 -1.98 15.62 -0.67
C GLN A 162 -2.65 14.47 -1.44
N GLN A 163 -3.60 14.77 -2.34
CA GLN A 163 -4.23 13.75 -3.18
C GLN A 163 -3.20 13.12 -4.12
N ASN A 164 -2.38 13.94 -4.77
CA ASN A 164 -1.31 13.46 -5.65
C ASN A 164 -0.29 12.63 -4.87
N TRP A 165 0.11 13.08 -3.67
CA TRP A 165 0.99 12.31 -2.80
C TRP A 165 0.39 10.95 -2.42
N ARG A 166 -0.90 10.88 -2.07
CA ARG A 166 -1.55 9.59 -1.74
C ARG A 166 -1.52 8.64 -2.94
N ALA A 167 -1.82 9.14 -4.15
CA ALA A 167 -1.76 8.34 -5.37
C ALA A 167 -0.34 7.83 -5.64
N ILE A 168 0.67 8.71 -5.61
CA ILE A 168 2.08 8.34 -5.81
C ILE A 168 2.57 7.38 -4.74
N ARG A 169 2.12 7.51 -3.49
CA ARG A 169 2.48 6.57 -2.41
C ARG A 169 1.95 5.15 -2.68
N TYR A 170 0.76 5.01 -3.26
CA TYR A 170 0.25 3.70 -3.67
C TYR A 170 1.12 3.08 -4.78
N LEU A 171 1.53 3.90 -5.75
CA LEU A 171 2.44 3.49 -6.82
C LEU A 171 3.82 3.05 -6.27
N TYR A 172 4.38 3.81 -5.34
CA TYR A 172 5.62 3.46 -4.64
C TYR A 172 5.50 2.12 -3.91
N LEU A 173 4.38 1.90 -3.21
CA LEU A 173 4.15 0.67 -2.47
C LEU A 173 4.11 -0.55 -3.40
N TYR A 174 3.49 -0.41 -4.57
CA TYR A 174 3.49 -1.45 -5.59
C TYR A 174 4.92 -1.79 -6.04
N LEU A 175 5.71 -0.77 -6.44
CA LEU A 175 7.10 -0.98 -6.85
C LEU A 175 7.93 -1.68 -5.76
N LYS A 176 7.73 -1.32 -4.48
CA LYS A 176 8.44 -1.96 -3.36
C LYS A 176 7.98 -3.39 -3.08
N ILE A 177 6.68 -3.67 -3.12
CA ILE A 177 6.15 -5.02 -2.82
C ILE A 177 6.58 -6.02 -3.89
N HIS A 178 6.65 -5.58 -5.15
CA HIS A 178 7.03 -6.41 -6.29
C HIS A 178 8.52 -6.31 -6.65
N GLU A 179 9.33 -5.67 -5.78
CA GLU A 179 10.78 -5.48 -5.96
C GLU A 179 11.18 -4.89 -7.33
N LEU A 180 10.30 -4.07 -7.89
CA LEU A 180 10.50 -3.43 -9.19
C LEU A 180 11.46 -2.24 -9.05
N PRO A 181 12.33 -2.01 -10.05
CA PRO A 181 13.29 -0.92 -10.00
C PRO A 181 12.58 0.43 -9.96
N ILE A 182 13.00 1.28 -9.02
CA ILE A 182 12.57 2.68 -8.97
C ILE A 182 13.55 3.48 -9.80
N GLN A 183 13.06 4.09 -10.88
CA GLN A 183 13.86 4.89 -11.80
C GLN A 183 13.91 6.37 -11.34
N PRO A 184 14.92 7.14 -11.78
CA PRO A 184 15.05 8.57 -11.48
C PRO A 184 13.81 9.42 -11.81
N MET A 185 13.02 9.02 -12.81
CA MET A 185 11.77 9.71 -13.15
C MET A 185 10.77 9.71 -11.98
N PHE A 186 10.70 8.61 -11.23
CA PHE A 186 9.81 8.50 -10.07
C PHE A 186 10.29 9.36 -8.91
N THR A 187 11.58 9.35 -8.61
CA THR A 187 12.15 10.14 -7.51
C THR A 187 12.01 11.64 -7.78
N ARG A 188 12.23 12.09 -9.02
CA ARG A 188 11.97 13.48 -9.44
C ARG A 188 10.50 13.88 -9.28
N THR A 189 9.60 12.97 -9.64
CA THR A 189 8.16 13.16 -9.45
C THR A 189 7.81 13.31 -7.96
N VAL A 190 8.37 12.45 -7.11
CA VAL A 190 8.19 12.50 -5.65
C VAL A 190 8.72 13.82 -5.09
N VAL A 191 9.92 14.26 -5.48
CA VAL A 191 10.49 15.55 -5.07
C VAL A 191 9.57 16.69 -5.47
N SER A 192 9.07 16.68 -6.72
CA SER A 192 8.16 17.70 -7.22
C SER A 192 6.89 17.81 -6.37
N VAL A 193 6.21 16.69 -6.08
CA VAL A 193 4.92 16.70 -5.36
C VAL A 193 5.07 16.90 -3.85
N CYS A 194 6.15 16.40 -3.25
CA CYS A 194 6.32 16.43 -1.80
C CYS A 194 7.13 17.63 -1.30
N VAL A 195 7.99 18.20 -2.13
CA VAL A 195 8.88 19.30 -1.77
C VAL A 195 8.60 20.49 -2.66
N THR A 196 9.02 20.47 -3.93
CA THR A 196 9.03 21.66 -4.79
C THR A 196 7.67 22.34 -4.91
N ARG A 197 6.61 21.60 -5.22
CA ARG A 197 5.26 22.15 -5.43
C ARG A 197 4.68 22.70 -4.12
N PRO A 198 4.64 21.96 -3.00
CA PRO A 198 4.25 22.53 -1.71
C PRO A 198 5.00 23.81 -1.34
N LEU A 199 6.32 23.85 -1.50
CA LEU A 199 7.11 25.04 -1.18
C LEU A 199 6.75 26.22 -2.10
N SER A 200 6.55 25.96 -3.40
CA SER A 200 6.09 26.99 -4.36
C SER A 200 4.67 27.51 -4.10
N GLU A 201 3.83 26.69 -3.46
CA GLU A 201 2.47 27.04 -3.05
C GLU A 201 2.42 27.62 -1.62
N ASN A 202 3.59 27.97 -1.04
CA ASN A 202 3.74 28.42 0.34
C ASN A 202 3.06 27.48 1.34
N LYS A 203 3.22 26.16 1.16
CA LYS A 203 2.68 25.16 2.08
C LYS A 203 3.78 24.59 2.94
N PHE A 204 3.44 24.35 4.20
CA PHE A 204 4.36 23.70 5.12
C PHE A 204 4.63 22.25 4.68
N VAL A 205 5.92 21.89 4.65
CA VAL A 205 6.38 20.53 4.42
C VAL A 205 7.01 19.99 5.70
N ALA A 206 6.43 18.90 6.20
CA ALA A 206 6.95 18.24 7.39
C ALA A 206 8.36 17.68 7.14
N GLN A 207 9.27 17.90 8.09
CA GLN A 207 10.66 17.43 8.01
C GLN A 207 10.72 15.90 7.81
N LYS A 208 9.88 15.13 8.50
CA LYS A 208 9.78 13.66 8.33
C LYS A 208 9.52 13.27 6.86
N LYS A 209 8.66 14.02 6.16
CA LYS A 209 8.39 13.81 4.74
C LYS A 209 9.62 14.15 3.88
N ALA A 210 10.27 15.28 4.13
CA ALA A 210 11.48 15.68 3.40
C ALA A 210 12.61 14.66 3.58
N VAL A 211 12.88 14.20 4.81
CA VAL A 211 13.87 13.16 5.10
C VAL A 211 13.56 11.86 4.36
N TRP A 212 12.29 11.44 4.33
CA TRP A 212 11.89 10.26 3.59
C TRP A 212 12.16 10.42 2.08
N VAL A 213 11.85 11.59 1.50
CA VAL A 213 12.15 11.88 0.09
C VAL A 213 13.65 11.85 -0.18
N CYS A 214 14.47 12.50 0.67
CA CYS A 214 15.92 12.51 0.49
C CYS A 214 16.52 11.09 0.56
N ARG A 215 16.03 10.24 1.47
CA ARG A 215 16.45 8.83 1.54
C ARG A 215 16.12 8.07 0.25
N LEU A 216 14.93 8.29 -0.30
CA LEU A 216 14.53 7.66 -1.55
C LEU A 216 15.39 8.13 -2.73
N VAL A 217 15.67 9.44 -2.82
CA VAL A 217 16.54 10.01 -3.85
C VAL A 217 17.97 9.47 -3.71
N ALA A 218 18.49 9.37 -2.48
CA ALA A 218 19.84 8.85 -2.24
C ALA A 218 19.99 7.40 -2.71
N GLN A 219 18.94 6.58 -2.54
CA GLN A 219 18.93 5.19 -2.98
C GLN A 219 18.92 5.03 -4.50
N VAL A 220 18.32 5.96 -5.25
CA VAL A 220 18.09 5.82 -6.70
C VAL A 220 19.04 6.66 -7.54
N GLU A 221 19.23 7.94 -7.16
CA GLU A 221 20.02 8.92 -7.90
C GLU A 221 21.37 9.23 -7.22
N GLY A 222 21.60 8.69 -6.03
CA GLY A 222 22.84 8.86 -5.25
C GLY A 222 22.79 10.00 -4.23
N VAL A 223 23.75 9.97 -3.30
CA VAL A 223 23.81 10.86 -2.13
C VAL A 223 23.91 12.34 -2.52
N GLU A 224 24.66 12.66 -3.58
CA GLU A 224 24.80 14.04 -4.05
C GLU A 224 23.49 14.65 -4.55
N ALA A 225 22.64 13.84 -5.20
CA ALA A 225 21.31 14.29 -5.62
C ALA A 225 20.41 14.56 -4.41
N ALA A 226 20.44 13.68 -3.41
CA ALA A 226 19.70 13.87 -2.17
C ALA A 226 20.15 15.12 -1.40
N ARG A 227 21.47 15.38 -1.36
CA ARG A 227 22.04 16.55 -0.70
C ARG A 227 21.56 17.85 -1.33
N ARG A 228 21.43 17.92 -2.66
CA ARG A 228 20.85 19.11 -3.33
C ARG A 228 19.39 19.34 -2.96
N VAL A 229 18.59 18.28 -2.90
CA VAL A 229 17.18 18.37 -2.48
C VAL A 229 17.08 18.81 -1.02
N GLU A 230 17.93 18.25 -0.16
CA GLU A 230 18.01 18.61 1.26
C GLU A 230 18.41 20.07 1.45
N GLN A 231 19.46 20.54 0.78
CA GLN A 231 19.90 21.94 0.82
C GLN A 231 18.79 22.89 0.39
N TYR A 232 18.09 22.58 -0.69
CA TYR A 232 16.95 23.39 -1.16
C TYR A 232 15.83 23.46 -0.12
N PHE A 233 15.49 22.32 0.50
CA PHE A 233 14.46 22.27 1.55
C PHE A 233 14.86 23.08 2.78
N TRP A 234 16.12 22.96 3.25
CA TRP A 234 16.59 23.68 4.43
C TRP A 234 16.75 25.18 4.18
N ALA A 235 17.21 25.59 3.00
CA ALA A 235 17.28 27.00 2.62
C ALA A 235 15.89 27.64 2.68
N TRP A 236 14.91 27.04 2.02
CA TRP A 236 13.53 27.55 2.04
C TRP A 236 12.95 27.60 3.46
N ARG A 237 13.18 26.56 4.27
CA ARG A 237 12.69 26.52 5.65
C ARG A 237 13.35 27.60 6.51
N GLY A 238 14.64 27.82 6.32
CA GLY A 238 15.40 28.88 6.98
C GLY A 238 14.85 30.27 6.63
N ASP A 239 14.63 30.53 5.35
CA ASP A 239 14.06 31.80 4.86
C ASP A 239 12.68 32.06 5.47
N LEU A 240 11.81 31.03 5.51
CA LEU A 240 10.48 31.13 6.12
C LEU A 240 10.55 31.46 7.62
N ILE A 241 11.45 30.81 8.36
CA ILE A 241 11.65 31.06 9.79
C ILE A 241 12.19 32.47 10.02
N LEU A 242 13.14 32.92 9.22
CA LEU A 242 13.72 34.26 9.31
C LEU A 242 12.68 35.33 9.02
N GLN A 243 11.86 35.14 7.98
CA GLN A 243 10.77 36.05 7.65
C GLN A 243 9.74 36.10 8.79
N ALA A 244 9.28 34.96 9.29
CA ALA A 244 8.34 34.91 10.40
C ALA A 244 8.89 35.59 11.67
N LYS A 245 10.19 35.45 11.94
CA LYS A 245 10.84 36.11 13.09
C LYS A 245 10.92 37.63 12.90
N ARG A 246 11.20 38.12 11.69
CA ARG A 246 11.21 39.56 11.39
C ARG A 246 9.82 40.17 11.59
N ASP A 247 8.80 39.53 11.01
CA ASP A 247 7.42 40.00 11.11
C ASP A 247 6.92 40.00 12.58
N LEU A 248 7.34 39.03 13.40
CA LEU A 248 7.05 39.03 14.84
C LEU A 248 7.70 40.20 15.58
N ILE A 249 8.98 40.47 15.31
CA ILE A 249 9.71 41.59 15.92
C ILE A 249 9.06 42.92 15.55
N GLU A 250 8.62 43.09 14.29
CA GLU A 250 7.89 44.28 13.84
C GLU A 250 6.54 44.46 14.57
N LEU A 251 5.90 43.36 14.97
CA LEU A 251 4.68 43.36 15.78
C LEU A 251 4.95 43.52 17.30
N GLY A 252 6.22 43.60 17.71
CA GLY A 252 6.61 43.71 19.12
C GLY A 252 6.55 42.41 19.91
N GLU A 253 6.38 41.26 19.24
CA GLU A 253 6.39 39.93 19.85
C GLU A 253 7.79 39.29 19.73
N TYR A 254 8.28 38.69 20.82
CA TYR A 254 9.63 38.08 20.89
C TYR A 254 9.58 36.54 20.97
N ASP A 255 8.47 35.94 20.55
CA ASP A 255 8.26 34.49 20.61
C ASP A 255 8.96 33.72 19.48
N TRP A 256 9.00 32.39 19.64
CA TRP A 256 9.54 31.48 18.64
C TRP A 256 8.62 31.39 17.41
N ALA A 257 9.23 31.31 16.23
CA ALA A 257 8.51 31.14 14.96
C ALA A 257 7.97 29.70 14.82
N HIS A 258 6.81 29.43 15.41
CA HIS A 258 6.08 28.18 15.22
C HIS A 258 5.34 28.15 13.87
N VAL A 259 4.93 26.96 13.42
CA VAL A 259 4.11 26.81 12.20
C VAL A 259 2.80 27.58 12.32
N SER A 260 2.16 27.56 13.50
CA SER A 260 0.96 28.36 13.79
C SER A 260 1.22 29.86 13.66
N THR A 261 2.42 30.32 14.03
CA THR A 261 2.85 31.71 13.83
C THR A 261 2.94 32.05 12.35
N MET A 262 3.57 31.18 11.54
CA MET A 262 3.69 31.36 10.09
C MET A 262 2.32 31.36 9.38
N GLU A 263 1.38 30.53 9.85
CA GLU A 263 -0.01 30.54 9.38
C GLU A 263 -0.72 31.84 9.76
N ARG A 264 -0.55 32.33 11.00
CA ARG A 264 -1.13 33.60 11.47
C ARG A 264 -0.61 34.80 10.66
N LEU A 265 0.68 34.80 10.33
CA LEU A 265 1.34 35.83 9.53
C LEU A 265 1.06 35.70 8.02
N LYS A 266 0.23 34.72 7.59
CA LYS A 266 -0.09 34.45 6.18
C LYS A 266 1.12 34.14 5.30
N LEU A 267 2.23 33.73 5.91
CA LEU A 267 3.43 33.23 5.22
C LEU A 267 3.19 31.83 4.64
N LEU A 268 2.16 31.15 5.12
CA LEU A 268 1.69 29.86 4.61
C LEU A 268 0.26 29.97 4.06
N SER A 269 -0.01 29.28 2.95
CA SER A 269 -1.36 29.22 2.37
C SER A 269 -2.28 28.33 3.21
N TRP A 270 -3.41 28.90 3.63
CA TRP A 270 -4.38 28.28 4.53
C TRP A 270 -5.03 27.03 3.89
N ASN A 271 -5.00 25.90 4.58
CA ASN A 271 -5.77 24.71 4.21
C ASN A 271 -6.47 24.13 5.45
N LEU A 272 -7.80 24.14 5.43
CA LEU A 272 -8.74 23.74 6.49
C LEU A 272 -8.65 22.26 7.01
N ARG A 273 -7.58 21.50 6.72
CA ARG A 273 -7.52 20.05 7.04
C ARG A 273 -6.29 19.56 7.81
N THR A 274 -5.30 20.41 8.11
CA THR A 274 -4.07 19.99 8.83
C THR A 274 -4.26 19.78 10.34
N ARG A 275 -5.45 20.04 10.91
CA ARG A 275 -5.71 19.92 12.36
C ARG A 275 -5.55 18.49 12.94
N ARG A 276 -5.60 17.43 12.14
CA ARG A 276 -5.45 16.04 12.64
C ARG A 276 -4.01 15.60 12.90
N GLU A 277 -3.00 16.32 12.39
CA GLU A 277 -1.59 16.01 12.71
C GLU A 277 -1.05 16.86 13.89
N MET A 278 -1.77 17.91 14.30
CA MET A 278 -1.37 18.82 15.38
C MET A 278 -1.57 18.31 16.82
N HIS A 279 -2.05 17.07 17.01
CA HIS A 279 -2.14 16.46 18.36
C HIS A 279 -1.06 15.42 18.65
N GLY A 280 -0.03 15.31 17.80
CA GLY A 280 1.08 14.37 18.02
C GLY A 280 2.49 14.92 17.82
N ASP A 281 2.66 16.20 17.47
CA ASP A 281 3.98 16.78 17.16
C ASP A 281 4.07 18.25 17.60
N THR A 282 3.83 18.52 18.88
CA THR A 282 4.51 19.63 19.57
C THR A 282 5.97 19.23 19.74
N ARG A 283 6.75 19.37 18.67
CA ARG A 283 8.22 19.30 18.75
C ARG A 283 8.79 20.60 18.22
N GLU A 284 9.49 21.25 19.13
CA GLU A 284 10.28 22.45 18.97
C GLU A 284 11.08 22.39 17.66
N CYS A 285 11.06 23.51 16.91
CA CYS A 285 12.02 23.70 15.83
C CYS A 285 13.36 24.07 16.48
N GLY A 286 14.10 23.06 16.94
CA GLY A 286 15.50 23.19 17.31
C GLY A 286 16.38 23.32 16.06
N LEU A 287 17.33 24.24 16.14
CA LEU A 287 18.41 24.48 15.17
C LEU A 287 19.26 23.22 14.92
#